data_AF-A0A7V7HBH7-F1
#
_entry.id   AF-A0A7V7HBH7-F1
#
_cell.length_a   1.000
_cell.length_b   1.000
_cell.length_c   1.000
_cell.angle_alpha   90.00
_cell.angle_beta   90.00
_cell.angle_gamma   90.00
#
_symmetry.space_group_name_H-M   'P 1'
#
loop_
_entity.id
_entity.type
_entity.pdbx_description
1 polymer ?
#
loop_
_entity_poly.entity_id
_entity_poly.type
_entity_poly.pdbx_seq_one_letter_code
_entity_poly.pdbx_strand_id
1 'polypeptide(L)'
;MAILLYYLPFNLIWGDGLSKAEKRQIRLRILNIQDDKCKGCTKVPKYSDICKKQKTSWCAENCEIGEKLKSLGESLLEGRTEHMAEQKNWDQLCATANRLRESDSVKWTWVKIASYLGVSEKNLYYHISKRREANGTSNKRVGASKNPQKTKPSPQPQNVEKTESEPPELKSIAAEHIEKAETLDAFWKGRLNGILDEKDALQKELSEVSKLYEGLKELKEKLANDFIAETQARLEAEDALKLSQEQLQSRDEDYNTLLNEFNAITEKNHELEHDLRKMHIQVGAANETAEMERKHRIELQGKTQALGMALKVVL
;
A
#
# COMPACT_ATOMS: atom_id res chain seq x y z
N MET A 1 -29.12 0.63 -22.36
CA MET A 1 -29.04 1.72 -21.38
C MET A 1 -28.36 1.17 -20.14
N ALA A 2 -27.31 1.87 -19.71
CA ALA A 2 -26.20 1.38 -18.90
C ALA A 2 -26.61 0.73 -17.57
N ILE A 3 -26.06 -0.45 -17.31
CA ILE A 3 -26.10 -1.14 -16.01
C ILE A 3 -25.20 -0.34 -15.06
N LEU A 4 -25.81 0.58 -14.32
CA LEU A 4 -25.19 1.24 -13.18
C LEU A 4 -24.97 0.20 -12.09
N LEU A 5 -23.78 -0.43 -12.09
CA LEU A 5 -23.17 -1.06 -10.91
C LEU A 5 -22.72 0.02 -9.91
N TYR A 6 -23.62 0.94 -9.58
CA TYR A 6 -23.50 1.80 -8.43
C TYR A 6 -23.83 0.95 -7.21
N TYR A 7 -22.81 0.31 -6.64
CA TYR A 7 -22.62 0.06 -5.21
C TYR A 7 -21.36 -0.79 -5.05
N LEU A 8 -20.20 -0.21 -5.37
CA LEU A 8 -18.93 -0.54 -4.73
C LEU A 8 -18.04 0.72 -4.84
N PRO A 9 -18.29 1.75 -4.01
CA PRO A 9 -17.31 2.81 -3.83
C PRO A 9 -16.05 2.18 -3.22
N PHE A 10 -14.94 2.41 -3.93
CA PHE A 10 -13.56 2.47 -3.44
C PHE A 10 -13.22 1.81 -2.09
N ASN A 11 -12.40 0.75 -2.14
CA ASN A 11 -10.99 0.94 -1.77
C ASN A 11 -10.10 -0.15 -2.37
N LEU A 12 -9.09 0.31 -3.10
CA LEU A 12 -7.89 -0.44 -3.43
C LEU A 12 -7.09 -0.70 -2.14
N ILE A 13 -6.19 -1.69 -2.21
CA ILE A 13 -5.15 -2.04 -1.22
C ILE A 13 -5.55 -3.07 -0.16
N TRP A 14 -6.22 -4.19 -0.51
CA TRP A 14 -6.18 -5.37 0.39
C TRP A 14 -6.02 -6.66 -0.42
N GLY A 15 -4.99 -7.43 -0.06
CA GLY A 15 -4.58 -8.67 -0.72
C GLY A 15 -5.49 -9.82 -0.31
N ASP A 16 -6.38 -10.20 -1.22
CA ASP A 16 -7.45 -11.19 -0.97
C ASP A 16 -7.25 -12.47 -1.82
N GLY A 17 -6.02 -12.97 -1.94
CA GLY A 17 -5.73 -14.25 -2.64
C GLY A 17 -5.75 -14.20 -4.18
N LEU A 18 -6.54 -13.31 -4.78
CA LEU A 18 -6.48 -12.99 -6.23
C LEU A 18 -5.66 -11.71 -6.46
N SER A 19 -4.72 -11.78 -7.40
CA SER A 19 -3.95 -10.62 -7.86
C SER A 19 -4.87 -9.55 -8.47
N LYS A 20 -4.39 -8.30 -8.50
CA LYS A 20 -5.11 -7.18 -9.14
C LYS A 20 -5.46 -7.48 -10.60
N ALA A 21 -4.62 -8.24 -11.29
CA ALA A 21 -4.85 -8.67 -12.67
C ALA A 21 -6.00 -9.67 -12.78
N GLU A 22 -6.06 -10.67 -11.90
CA GLU A 22 -7.12 -11.69 -11.92
C GLU A 22 -8.49 -11.11 -11.55
N LYS A 23 -8.55 -10.22 -10.54
CA LYS A 23 -9.79 -9.49 -10.21
C LYS A 23 -10.26 -8.62 -11.38
N ARG A 24 -9.34 -8.01 -12.14
CA ARG A 24 -9.66 -7.25 -13.35
C ARG A 24 -10.20 -8.16 -14.45
N GLN A 25 -9.61 -9.34 -14.65
CA GLN A 25 -10.07 -10.32 -15.65
C GLN A 25 -11.48 -10.82 -15.35
N ILE A 26 -11.79 -11.11 -14.08
CA ILE A 26 -13.14 -11.54 -13.67
C ILE A 26 -14.16 -10.42 -13.92
N ARG A 27 -13.83 -9.16 -13.60
CA ARG A 27 -14.69 -8.00 -13.90
C ARG A 27 -14.94 -7.80 -15.39
N LEU A 28 -13.91 -7.94 -16.23
CA LEU A 28 -14.06 -7.86 -17.68
C LEU A 28 -14.94 -8.99 -18.25
N ARG A 29 -14.81 -10.21 -17.72
CA ARG A 29 -15.68 -11.33 -18.10
C ARG A 29 -17.15 -11.06 -17.74
N ILE A 30 -17.40 -10.53 -16.54
CA ILE A 30 -18.76 -10.13 -16.11
C ILE A 30 -19.35 -9.11 -17.09
N LEU A 31 -18.59 -8.07 -17.44
CA LEU A 31 -19.03 -7.03 -18.38
C LEU A 31 -19.34 -7.58 -19.77
N ASN A 32 -18.44 -8.41 -20.33
CA ASN A 32 -18.65 -9.03 -21.64
C ASN A 32 -19.92 -9.92 -21.65
N ILE A 33 -20.14 -10.73 -20.61
CA ILE A 33 -21.34 -11.56 -20.51
C ILE A 33 -22.61 -10.70 -20.42
N GLN A 34 -22.57 -9.60 -19.67
CA GLN A 34 -23.70 -8.68 -19.55
C GLN A 34 -24.01 -7.99 -20.88
N ASP A 35 -22.99 -7.52 -21.61
CA ASP A 35 -23.16 -6.85 -22.89
C ASP A 35 -23.61 -7.82 -24.00
N ASP A 36 -23.06 -9.04 -24.05
CA ASP A 36 -23.37 -10.02 -25.09
C ASP A 36 -24.72 -10.71 -24.88
N LYS A 37 -25.08 -11.00 -23.62
CA LYS A 37 -26.19 -11.92 -23.30
C LYS A 37 -27.32 -11.29 -22.50
N CYS A 38 -27.08 -10.19 -21.78
CA CYS A 38 -28.10 -9.56 -20.94
C CYS A 38 -28.67 -8.28 -21.56
N LYS A 39 -27.96 -7.64 -22.49
CA LYS A 39 -28.40 -6.41 -23.16
C LYS A 39 -29.64 -6.67 -24.02
N GLY A 40 -30.77 -6.08 -23.61
CA GLY A 40 -32.06 -6.24 -24.31
C GLY A 40 -32.77 -7.57 -24.02
N CYS A 41 -32.36 -8.30 -22.98
CA CYS A 41 -33.00 -9.56 -22.61
C CYS A 41 -34.50 -9.36 -22.30
N THR A 42 -35.37 -10.04 -23.05
CA THR A 42 -36.84 -9.99 -22.92
C THR A 42 -37.38 -11.05 -21.95
N LYS A 43 -36.54 -12.00 -21.53
CA LYS A 43 -36.91 -13.09 -20.61
C LYS A 43 -37.07 -12.62 -19.16
N VAL A 44 -36.50 -11.46 -18.81
CA VAL A 44 -36.67 -10.88 -17.48
C VAL A 44 -38.09 -10.32 -17.37
N PRO A 45 -38.90 -10.72 -16.38
CA PRO A 45 -40.26 -10.24 -16.23
C PRO A 45 -40.34 -8.72 -16.20
N LYS A 46 -41.17 -8.13 -17.07
CA LYS A 46 -41.49 -6.71 -17.09
C LYS A 46 -42.56 -6.40 -16.03
N TYR A 47 -42.31 -6.72 -14.76
CA TYR A 47 -43.17 -6.22 -13.69
C TYR A 47 -42.77 -4.77 -13.38
N SER A 48 -43.78 -3.89 -13.33
CA SER A 48 -43.62 -2.43 -13.40
C SER A 48 -42.89 -1.81 -12.21
N ASP A 49 -42.86 -2.44 -11.04
CA ASP A 49 -42.48 -1.73 -9.80
C ASP A 49 -41.46 -2.47 -8.90
N ILE A 50 -40.64 -3.33 -9.48
CA ILE A 50 -39.63 -4.08 -8.73
C ILE A 50 -38.27 -3.35 -8.77
N CYS A 51 -37.78 -3.00 -7.57
CA CYS A 51 -36.50 -2.32 -7.36
C CYS A 51 -35.35 -3.07 -8.06
N LYS A 52 -34.36 -2.34 -8.60
CA LYS A 52 -33.24 -2.88 -9.41
C LYS A 52 -32.56 -4.12 -8.77
N LYS A 53 -32.53 -4.21 -7.43
CA LYS A 53 -31.96 -5.32 -6.66
C LYS A 53 -32.72 -6.65 -6.84
N GLN A 54 -34.04 -6.61 -6.94
CA GLN A 54 -34.88 -7.81 -7.09
C GLN A 54 -34.80 -8.39 -8.51
N LYS A 55 -34.54 -7.57 -9.54
CA LYS A 55 -34.27 -8.05 -10.91
C LYS A 55 -32.98 -8.87 -10.98
N THR A 56 -31.93 -8.42 -10.30
CA THR A 56 -30.65 -9.14 -10.22
C THR A 56 -30.81 -10.47 -9.46
N SER A 57 -31.56 -10.49 -8.35
CA SER A 57 -31.87 -11.73 -7.62
C SER A 57 -32.62 -12.73 -8.49
N TRP A 58 -33.65 -12.26 -9.22
CA TRP A 58 -34.43 -13.12 -10.09
C TRP A 58 -33.58 -13.76 -11.19
N CYS A 59 -32.75 -12.98 -11.88
CA CYS A 59 -31.83 -13.52 -12.89
C CYS A 59 -30.84 -14.51 -12.28
N ALA A 60 -30.32 -14.25 -11.09
CA ALA A 60 -29.38 -15.13 -10.43
C ALA A 60 -29.99 -16.47 -10.01
N GLU A 61 -31.31 -16.51 -9.77
CA GLU A 61 -32.04 -17.70 -9.32
C GLU A 61 -32.72 -18.46 -10.47
N ASN A 62 -33.06 -17.78 -11.57
CA ASN A 62 -33.93 -18.33 -12.62
C ASN A 62 -33.30 -18.31 -14.02
N CYS A 63 -32.02 -17.91 -14.16
CA CYS A 63 -31.32 -17.85 -15.44
C CYS A 63 -29.89 -18.38 -15.32
N GLU A 64 -29.49 -19.32 -16.17
CA GLU A 64 -28.13 -19.88 -16.20
C GLU A 64 -27.04 -18.80 -16.37
N ILE A 65 -27.33 -17.73 -17.12
CA ILE A 65 -26.41 -16.60 -17.29
C ILE A 65 -26.31 -15.79 -15.99
N GLY A 66 -27.44 -15.57 -15.31
CA GLY A 66 -27.47 -14.86 -14.03
C GLY A 66 -26.79 -15.64 -12.92
N GLU A 67 -26.94 -16.97 -12.89
CA GLU A 67 -26.24 -17.86 -11.97
C GLU A 67 -24.71 -17.79 -12.17
N LYS A 68 -24.25 -17.83 -13.44
CA LYS A 68 -22.83 -17.64 -13.77
C LYS A 68 -22.32 -16.26 -13.36
N LEU A 69 -23.11 -15.20 -13.57
CA LEU A 69 -22.76 -13.85 -13.15
C LEU A 69 -22.69 -13.73 -11.62
N LYS A 70 -23.59 -14.41 -10.88
CA LYS A 70 -23.58 -14.48 -9.42
C LYS A 70 -22.33 -15.20 -8.92
N SER A 71 -22.01 -16.38 -9.46
CA SER A 71 -20.80 -17.13 -9.10
C SER A 71 -19.52 -16.32 -9.37
N LEU A 72 -19.43 -15.62 -10.51
CA LEU A 72 -18.29 -14.73 -10.80
C LEU A 72 -18.22 -13.55 -9.82
N GLY A 73 -19.38 -12.98 -9.43
CA GLY A 73 -19.46 -11.93 -8.43
C GLY A 73 -19.05 -12.40 -7.02
N GLU A 74 -19.46 -13.60 -6.64
CA GLU A 74 -19.12 -14.23 -5.36
C GLU A 74 -17.63 -14.61 -5.30
N SER A 75 -17.02 -15.05 -6.40
CA SER A 75 -15.57 -15.31 -6.48
C SER A 75 -14.71 -14.05 -6.29
N LEU A 76 -15.28 -12.85 -6.51
CA LEU A 76 -14.63 -11.58 -6.16
C LEU A 76 -14.69 -11.25 -4.66
N LEU A 77 -15.57 -11.94 -3.92
CA LEU A 77 -15.83 -11.75 -2.49
C LEU A 77 -15.34 -12.93 -1.64
N GLU A 78 -15.04 -14.08 -2.24
CA GLU A 78 -14.58 -15.29 -1.58
C GLU A 78 -13.26 -15.03 -0.82
N GLY A 79 -13.28 -15.28 0.50
CA GLY A 79 -12.16 -14.99 1.40
C GLY A 79 -12.25 -13.68 2.19
N ARG A 80 -13.36 -12.93 2.11
CA ARG A 80 -13.57 -11.68 2.87
C ARG A 80 -14.54 -11.90 4.04
N THR A 81 -14.03 -12.28 5.21
CA THR A 81 -14.75 -12.10 6.48
C THR A 81 -14.31 -10.78 7.12
N GLU A 82 -15.26 -10.04 7.72
CA GLU A 82 -15.01 -8.78 8.43
C GLU A 82 -13.85 -8.93 9.43
N HIS A 83 -13.84 -10.04 10.17
CA HIS A 83 -12.80 -10.40 11.12
C HIS A 83 -11.40 -10.56 10.49
N MET A 84 -11.27 -11.08 9.26
CA MET A 84 -9.97 -11.20 8.57
C MET A 84 -9.47 -9.86 8.03
N ALA A 85 -10.37 -8.97 7.60
CA ALA A 85 -10.02 -7.62 7.17
C ALA A 85 -9.54 -6.76 8.35
N GLU A 86 -10.23 -6.85 9.48
CA GLU A 86 -9.80 -6.21 10.73
C GLU A 86 -8.45 -6.75 11.21
N GLN A 87 -8.24 -8.06 11.16
CA GLN A 87 -6.99 -8.68 11.57
C GLN A 87 -5.80 -8.22 10.69
N LYS A 88 -5.98 -8.18 9.37
CA LYS A 88 -4.97 -7.68 8.41
C LYS A 88 -4.69 -6.19 8.57
N ASN A 89 -5.72 -5.38 8.85
CA ASN A 89 -5.55 -3.96 9.14
C ASN A 89 -4.65 -3.77 10.38
N TRP A 90 -4.95 -4.50 11.45
CA TRP A 90 -4.12 -4.49 12.65
C TRP A 90 -2.71 -5.03 12.43
N ASP A 91 -2.49 -6.01 11.55
CA ASP A 91 -1.14 -6.51 11.22
C ASP A 91 -0.30 -5.40 10.58
N GLN A 92 -0.87 -4.65 9.65
CA GLN A 92 -0.18 -3.52 9.00
C GLN A 92 0.07 -2.35 9.96
N LEU A 93 -0.91 -2.01 10.80
CA LEU A 93 -0.74 -1.00 11.84
C LEU A 93 0.36 -1.39 12.83
N CYS A 94 0.42 -2.66 13.24
CA CYS A 94 1.47 -3.16 14.13
C CYS A 94 2.86 -3.18 13.45
N ALA A 95 2.94 -3.57 12.18
CA ALA A 95 4.19 -3.55 11.42
C ALA A 95 4.73 -2.11 11.24
N THR A 96 3.84 -1.15 10.97
CA THR A 96 4.22 0.27 10.86
C THR A 96 4.63 0.83 12.22
N ALA A 97 3.92 0.48 13.29
CA ALA A 97 4.28 0.87 14.65
C ALA A 97 5.65 0.35 15.09
N ASN A 98 6.01 -0.91 14.77
CA ASN A 98 7.33 -1.44 15.06
C ASN A 98 8.44 -0.75 14.25
N ARG A 99 8.21 -0.47 12.94
CA ARG A 99 9.17 0.29 12.11
C ARG A 99 9.44 1.70 12.65
N LEU A 100 8.38 2.41 13.05
CA LEU A 100 8.51 3.72 13.69
C LEU A 100 9.25 3.63 15.03
N ARG A 101 9.18 2.49 15.71
CA ARG A 101 9.90 2.29 16.97
C ARG A 101 11.40 2.01 16.77
N GLU A 102 11.75 1.37 15.66
CA GLU A 102 13.13 1.05 15.26
C GLU A 102 13.81 2.23 14.54
N SER A 103 13.07 3.24 14.09
CA SER A 103 13.67 4.44 13.50
C SER A 103 14.35 5.31 14.56
N ASP A 104 15.67 5.44 14.47
CA ASP A 104 16.51 6.20 15.41
C ASP A 104 16.40 7.74 15.27
N SER A 105 15.68 8.24 14.26
CA SER A 105 15.59 9.67 13.95
C SER A 105 14.75 10.47 14.94
N VAL A 106 13.78 9.85 15.61
CA VAL A 106 12.90 10.49 16.58
C VAL A 106 12.65 9.53 17.74
N LYS A 107 12.69 10.00 18.99
CA LYS A 107 12.26 9.22 20.16
C LYS A 107 10.75 8.97 20.11
N TRP A 108 10.34 7.95 19.35
CA TRP A 108 8.96 7.53 19.22
C TRP A 108 8.51 6.79 20.48
N THR A 109 7.61 7.41 21.25
CA THR A 109 6.89 6.75 22.35
C THR A 109 5.63 6.07 21.82
N TRP A 110 5.09 5.10 22.55
CA TRP A 110 3.87 4.40 22.13
C TRP A 110 2.68 5.37 22.01
N VAL A 111 2.60 6.36 22.91
CA VAL A 111 1.68 7.50 22.84
C VAL A 111 1.77 8.23 21.49
N LYS A 112 2.99 8.60 21.05
CA LYS A 112 3.18 9.34 19.78
C LYS A 112 2.85 8.49 18.56
N ILE A 113 3.24 7.22 18.57
CA ILE A 113 2.94 6.28 17.49
C ILE A 113 1.42 6.07 17.37
N ALA A 114 0.73 5.88 18.49
CA ALA A 114 -0.71 5.69 18.52
C ALA A 114 -1.45 6.93 17.99
N SER A 115 -1.03 8.13 18.42
CA SER A 115 -1.56 9.39 17.90
C SER A 115 -1.30 9.58 16.40
N TYR A 116 -0.13 9.18 15.90
CA TYR A 116 0.22 9.26 14.48
C TYR A 116 -0.59 8.28 13.62
N LEU A 117 -0.87 7.09 14.15
CA LEU A 117 -1.66 6.05 13.49
C LEU A 117 -3.18 6.21 13.69
N GLY A 118 -3.63 7.24 14.43
CA GLY A 118 -5.05 7.50 14.68
C GLY A 118 -5.74 6.46 15.57
N VAL A 119 -4.99 5.73 16.40
CA VAL A 119 -5.51 4.66 17.28
C VAL A 119 -5.21 4.97 18.75
N SER A 120 -5.97 4.36 19.67
CA SER A 120 -5.69 4.52 21.10
C SER A 120 -4.44 3.72 21.51
N GLU A 121 -3.62 4.30 22.40
CA GLU A 121 -2.39 3.66 22.88
C GLU A 121 -2.64 2.28 23.48
N LYS A 122 -3.69 2.15 24.30
CA LYS A 122 -4.08 0.88 24.94
C LYS A 122 -4.38 -0.20 23.90
N ASN A 123 -5.10 0.14 22.83
CA ASN A 123 -5.50 -0.81 21.81
C ASN A 123 -4.32 -1.21 20.93
N LEU A 124 -3.48 -0.24 20.55
CA LEU A 124 -2.22 -0.51 19.83
C LEU A 124 -1.30 -1.44 20.64
N TYR A 125 -1.10 -1.15 21.92
CA TYR A 125 -0.26 -1.98 22.80
C TYR A 125 -0.82 -3.40 22.95
N TYR A 126 -2.13 -3.54 23.16
CA TYR A 126 -2.81 -4.84 23.24
C TYR A 126 -2.57 -5.68 21.97
N HIS A 127 -2.78 -5.09 20.80
CA HIS A 127 -2.61 -5.75 19.51
C HIS A 127 -1.16 -6.10 19.17
N ILE A 128 -0.19 -5.31 19.64
CA ILE A 128 1.24 -5.60 19.49
C ILE A 128 1.67 -6.71 20.47
N SER A 129 1.26 -6.64 21.74
CA SER A 129 1.60 -7.66 22.75
C SER A 129 1.06 -9.03 22.35
N LYS A 130 -0.22 -9.09 21.97
CA LYS A 130 -0.88 -10.31 21.50
C LYS A 130 -0.15 -10.98 20.33
N ARG A 131 0.44 -10.18 19.42
CA ARG A 131 1.22 -10.69 18.28
C ARG A 131 2.65 -11.10 18.66
N ARG A 132 3.27 -10.41 19.61
CA ARG A 132 4.59 -10.80 20.17
C ARG A 132 4.49 -12.12 20.93
N GLU A 133 3.39 -12.33 21.65
CA GLU A 133 3.06 -13.57 22.34
C GLU A 133 2.75 -14.71 21.36
N ALA A 134 2.04 -14.42 20.26
CA ALA A 134 1.77 -15.39 19.20
C ALA A 134 3.03 -15.80 18.39
N ASN A 135 3.98 -14.89 18.21
CA ASN A 135 5.26 -15.13 17.50
C ASN A 135 6.37 -15.69 18.41
N GLY A 136 6.01 -16.36 19.50
CA GLY A 136 6.86 -16.69 20.63
C GLY A 136 8.32 -17.06 20.32
N THR A 137 9.22 -16.11 20.54
CA THR A 137 10.58 -16.38 21.04
C THR A 137 10.64 -15.85 22.45
N SER A 138 10.66 -16.74 23.44
CA SER A 138 10.88 -16.37 24.84
C SER A 138 12.29 -15.79 24.99
N ASN A 139 12.44 -14.47 25.03
CA ASN A 139 13.67 -13.86 25.52
C ASN A 139 13.72 -14.04 27.05
N LYS A 140 14.20 -15.21 27.49
CA LYS A 140 14.78 -15.38 28.82
C LYS A 140 15.90 -14.36 28.95
N ARG A 141 15.82 -13.48 29.96
CA ARG A 141 16.93 -12.61 30.37
C ARG A 141 18.18 -13.48 30.59
N VAL A 142 19.16 -13.33 29.72
CA VAL A 142 20.52 -13.85 29.92
C VAL A 142 21.17 -12.98 31.00
N GLY A 143 21.52 -13.62 32.10
CA GLY A 143 22.17 -12.99 33.25
C GLY A 143 23.55 -12.43 32.89
N ALA A 144 23.88 -11.30 33.50
CA ALA A 144 25.19 -10.70 33.46
C ALA A 144 26.26 -11.65 34.05
N SER A 145 27.24 -12.02 33.23
CA SER A 145 28.44 -12.74 33.66
C SER A 145 29.51 -11.74 34.11
N LYS A 146 30.08 -11.99 35.30
CA LYS A 146 31.15 -11.21 35.94
C LYS A 146 32.50 -11.65 35.40
N ASN A 147 33.37 -10.71 35.03
CA ASN A 147 34.80 -10.96 34.79
C ASN A 147 35.64 -10.52 36.02
N PRO A 148 36.56 -11.35 36.53
CA PRO A 148 37.61 -10.93 37.45
C PRO A 148 38.96 -10.69 36.75
N GLN A 149 39.82 -10.00 37.50
CA GLN A 149 41.05 -9.31 37.13
C GLN A 149 42.36 -10.11 37.38
N LYS A 150 43.45 -9.62 36.74
CA LYS A 150 44.92 -9.72 37.06
C LYS A 150 45.63 -11.05 36.68
N THR A 151 46.91 -11.13 36.25
CA THR A 151 48.17 -10.41 36.63
C THR A 151 49.32 -10.67 35.60
N LYS A 152 50.39 -9.85 35.57
CA LYS A 152 51.71 -9.97 34.83
C LYS A 152 52.83 -10.48 35.83
N PRO A 153 54.18 -10.57 35.57
CA PRO A 153 55.07 -10.68 34.35
C PRO A 153 56.36 -11.60 34.46
N SER A 154 57.15 -11.71 33.35
CA SER A 154 58.66 -11.90 33.20
C SER A 154 59.35 -13.24 33.62
N PRO A 155 60.63 -13.61 33.24
CA PRO A 155 61.75 -12.87 32.60
C PRO A 155 62.69 -13.61 31.55
N GLN A 156 63.73 -12.87 31.11
CA GLN A 156 64.92 -13.12 30.23
C GLN A 156 65.81 -14.35 30.52
N PRO A 157 66.79 -14.65 29.62
CA PRO A 157 68.22 -14.64 30.05
C PRO A 157 69.25 -14.05 29.03
N GLN A 158 70.45 -13.76 29.57
CA GLN A 158 71.66 -13.13 28.97
C GLN A 158 72.83 -14.13 28.73
N ASN A 159 73.92 -13.58 28.14
CA ASN A 159 75.36 -13.96 28.12
C ASN A 159 75.84 -14.66 26.82
N VAL A 160 77.03 -14.40 26.25
CA VAL A 160 78.39 -14.29 26.85
C VAL A 160 79.35 -13.43 25.97
N GLU A 161 80.38 -12.87 26.61
CA GLU A 161 81.45 -11.94 26.16
C GLU A 161 82.75 -12.62 25.62
N LYS A 162 83.70 -11.78 25.11
CA LYS A 162 85.19 -11.91 25.09
C LYS A 162 85.88 -12.69 23.93
N THR A 163 87.05 -12.32 23.35
CA THR A 163 88.17 -11.38 23.68
C THR A 163 89.02 -11.06 22.42
N GLU A 164 89.75 -9.93 22.41
CA GLU A 164 90.80 -9.53 21.44
C GLU A 164 92.16 -10.25 21.64
N SER A 165 92.99 -10.31 20.58
CA SER A 165 94.47 -10.19 20.63
C SER A 165 95.09 -10.03 19.22
N GLU A 166 96.21 -9.31 19.13
CA GLU A 166 96.91 -8.78 17.92
C GLU A 166 98.32 -9.46 17.70
N PRO A 167 99.20 -9.06 16.74
CA PRO A 167 99.55 -9.70 15.44
C PRO A 167 100.98 -10.33 15.35
N PRO A 168 101.41 -10.98 14.22
CA PRO A 168 102.35 -10.31 13.28
C PRO A 168 102.39 -10.82 11.80
N GLU A 169 103.01 -9.99 10.92
CA GLU A 169 103.76 -10.27 9.66
C GLU A 169 103.33 -9.51 8.37
N LEU A 170 104.18 -8.56 7.94
CA LEU A 170 103.92 -7.57 6.87
C LEU A 170 103.86 -8.10 5.42
N LYS A 171 103.86 -9.41 5.18
CA LYS A 171 103.61 -10.00 3.84
C LYS A 171 102.26 -10.70 3.72
N SER A 172 101.66 -11.16 4.81
CA SER A 172 100.28 -11.67 4.88
C SER A 172 99.26 -10.53 4.95
N ILE A 173 99.65 -9.41 5.56
CA ILE A 173 98.81 -8.21 5.73
C ILE A 173 98.33 -7.64 4.39
N ALA A 174 99.20 -7.56 3.37
CA ALA A 174 98.80 -7.06 2.05
C ALA A 174 97.79 -7.99 1.35
N ALA A 175 97.95 -9.30 1.48
CA ALA A 175 97.00 -10.28 0.93
C ALA A 175 95.67 -10.28 1.70
N GLU A 176 95.71 -10.20 3.03
CA GLU A 176 94.51 -10.04 3.86
C GLU A 176 93.77 -8.73 3.61
N HIS A 177 94.47 -7.62 3.35
CA HIS A 177 93.83 -6.35 3.02
C HIS A 177 93.19 -6.39 1.63
N ILE A 178 93.78 -7.10 0.67
CA ILE A 178 93.17 -7.32 -0.65
C ILE A 178 91.93 -8.20 -0.52
N GLU A 179 92.00 -9.30 0.24
CA GLU A 179 90.85 -10.18 0.48
C GLU A 179 89.73 -9.48 1.27
N LYS A 180 90.08 -8.65 2.27
CA LYS A 180 89.14 -7.78 2.99
C LYS A 180 88.51 -6.72 2.08
N ALA A 181 89.27 -6.17 1.14
CA ALA A 181 88.74 -5.21 0.17
C ALA A 181 87.79 -5.88 -0.84
N GLU A 182 88.11 -7.07 -1.35
CA GLU A 182 87.27 -7.84 -2.26
C GLU A 182 85.97 -8.34 -1.58
N THR A 183 86.04 -8.77 -0.32
CA THR A 183 84.86 -9.16 0.47
C THR A 183 83.97 -7.96 0.80
N LEU A 184 84.55 -6.79 1.11
CA LEU A 184 83.81 -5.54 1.25
C LEU A 184 83.17 -5.11 -0.07
N ASP A 185 83.88 -5.18 -1.19
CA ASP A 185 83.34 -4.85 -2.52
C ASP A 185 82.18 -5.79 -2.90
N ALA A 186 82.33 -7.10 -2.65
CA ALA A 186 81.25 -8.07 -2.86
C ALA A 186 80.04 -7.79 -1.95
N PHE A 187 80.27 -7.44 -0.67
CA PHE A 187 79.22 -7.06 0.28
C PHE A 187 78.46 -5.81 -0.18
N TRP A 188 79.17 -4.76 -0.58
CA TRP A 188 78.55 -3.51 -1.05
C TRP A 188 77.84 -3.69 -2.39
N LYS A 189 78.38 -4.49 -3.32
CA LYS A 189 77.68 -4.86 -4.57
C LYS A 189 76.41 -5.66 -4.30
N GLY A 190 76.45 -6.63 -3.40
CA GLY A 190 75.27 -7.39 -3.00
C GLY A 190 74.20 -6.49 -2.39
N ARG A 191 74.60 -5.57 -1.51
CA ARG A 191 73.69 -4.59 -0.89
C ARG A 191 73.12 -3.60 -1.93
N LEU A 192 73.94 -3.15 -2.88
CA LEU A 192 73.51 -2.26 -3.95
C LEU A 192 72.48 -2.93 -4.87
N ASN A 193 72.71 -4.19 -5.24
CA ASN A 193 71.76 -4.96 -6.05
C ASN A 193 70.43 -5.18 -5.31
N GLY A 194 70.47 -5.51 -4.02
CA GLY A 194 69.24 -5.63 -3.21
C GLY A 194 68.43 -4.32 -3.17
N ILE A 195 69.10 -3.18 -3.04
CA ILE A 195 68.45 -1.86 -3.08
C ILE A 195 67.86 -1.56 -4.47
N LEU A 196 68.53 -1.97 -5.55
CA LEU A 196 68.03 -1.80 -6.91
C LEU A 196 66.78 -2.66 -7.16
N ASP A 197 66.78 -3.91 -6.72
CA ASP A 197 65.63 -4.81 -6.82
C ASP A 197 64.42 -4.28 -6.02
N GLU A 198 64.64 -3.78 -4.81
CA GLU A 198 63.60 -3.15 -3.98
C GLU A 198 63.02 -1.89 -4.65
N LYS A 199 63.88 -1.05 -5.25
CA LYS A 199 63.45 0.13 -5.99
C LYS A 199 62.56 -0.25 -7.17
N ASP A 200 62.95 -1.27 -7.94
CA ASP A 200 62.18 -1.74 -9.10
C ASP A 200 60.83 -2.33 -8.67
N ALA A 201 60.79 -3.07 -7.55
CA ALA A 201 59.55 -3.56 -6.95
C ALA A 201 58.61 -2.41 -6.53
N LEU A 202 59.13 -1.40 -5.82
CA LEU A 202 58.36 -0.22 -5.42
C LEU A 202 57.85 0.59 -6.61
N GLN A 203 58.65 0.69 -7.67
CA GLN A 203 58.23 1.40 -8.88
C GLN A 203 57.07 0.69 -9.59
N LYS A 204 57.05 -0.66 -9.55
CA LYS A 204 55.92 -1.45 -10.05
C LYS A 204 54.67 -1.22 -9.21
N GLU A 205 54.76 -1.30 -7.89
CA GLU A 205 53.63 -1.04 -6.98
C GLU A 205 53.06 0.38 -7.17
N LEU A 206 53.94 1.38 -7.31
CA LEU A 206 53.53 2.76 -7.57
C LEU A 206 52.72 2.88 -8.88
N SER A 207 53.13 2.15 -9.92
CA SER A 207 52.40 2.13 -11.19
C SER A 207 51.01 1.49 -11.07
N GLU A 208 50.86 0.48 -10.22
CA GLU A 208 49.59 -0.18 -9.95
C GLU A 208 48.66 0.73 -9.12
N VAL A 209 49.19 1.36 -8.07
CA VAL A 209 48.46 2.34 -7.25
C VAL A 209 47.98 3.52 -8.09
N SER A 210 48.80 4.00 -9.02
CA SER A 210 48.42 5.10 -9.92
C SER A 210 47.26 4.72 -10.84
N LYS A 211 47.22 3.48 -11.35
CA LYS A 211 46.06 2.97 -12.11
C LYS A 211 44.79 2.87 -11.27
N LEU A 212 44.91 2.39 -10.03
CA LEU A 212 43.78 2.31 -9.10
C LEU A 212 43.23 3.70 -8.78
N TYR A 213 44.10 4.70 -8.61
CA TYR A 213 43.70 6.07 -8.34
C TYR A 213 42.88 6.67 -9.49
N GLU A 214 43.31 6.49 -10.74
CA GLU A 214 42.53 6.96 -11.90
C GLU A 214 41.18 6.25 -12.00
N GLY A 215 41.13 4.92 -11.78
CA GLY A 215 39.86 4.19 -11.74
C GLY A 215 38.91 4.69 -10.64
N LEU A 216 39.45 5.04 -9.47
CA LEU A 216 38.66 5.56 -8.35
C LEU A 216 38.14 6.99 -8.64
N LYS A 217 38.91 7.80 -9.35
CA LYS A 217 38.50 9.12 -9.83
C LYS A 217 37.34 9.03 -10.82
N GLU A 218 37.44 8.15 -11.82
CA GLU A 218 36.35 7.92 -12.77
C GLU A 218 35.07 7.42 -12.08
N LEU A 219 35.18 6.49 -11.14
CA LEU A 219 34.03 6.00 -10.36
C LEU A 219 33.39 7.11 -9.53
N LYS A 220 34.19 8.01 -8.95
CA LYS A 220 33.69 9.16 -8.20
C LYS A 220 32.89 10.10 -9.10
N GLU A 221 33.35 10.37 -10.32
CA GLU A 221 32.64 11.22 -11.28
C GLU A 221 31.33 10.57 -11.74
N LYS A 222 31.33 9.26 -12.03
CA LYS A 222 30.11 8.52 -12.37
C LYS A 222 29.09 8.55 -11.23
N LEU A 223 29.53 8.30 -10.00
CA LEU A 223 28.66 8.33 -8.83
C LEU A 223 28.04 9.72 -8.61
N ALA A 224 28.80 10.79 -8.85
CA ALA A 224 28.28 12.15 -8.75
C ALA A 224 27.19 12.43 -9.80
N ASN A 225 27.40 11.97 -11.04
CA ASN A 225 26.40 12.10 -12.11
C ASN A 225 25.13 11.28 -11.83
N ASP A 226 25.30 10.03 -11.38
CA ASP A 226 24.18 9.15 -11.02
C ASP A 226 23.36 9.75 -9.86
N PHE A 227 24.02 10.35 -8.87
CA PHE A 227 23.35 11.02 -7.76
C PHE A 227 22.51 12.23 -8.22
N ILE A 228 23.02 13.01 -9.18
CA ILE A 228 22.25 14.11 -9.77
C ILE A 228 21.04 13.58 -10.54
N ALA A 229 21.24 12.55 -11.37
CA ALA A 229 20.16 11.94 -12.14
C ALA A 229 19.07 11.32 -11.24
N GLU A 230 19.47 10.63 -10.18
CA GLU A 230 18.54 10.07 -9.18
C GLU A 230 17.75 11.19 -8.48
N THR A 231 18.43 12.26 -8.07
CA THR A 231 17.79 13.41 -7.40
C THR A 231 16.75 14.06 -8.32
N GLN A 232 17.08 14.25 -9.59
CA GLN A 232 16.15 14.78 -10.57
C GLN A 232 14.95 13.86 -10.79
N ALA A 233 15.18 12.55 -10.96
CA ALA A 233 14.10 11.57 -11.11
C ALA A 233 13.18 11.52 -9.89
N ARG A 234 13.72 11.68 -8.67
CA ARG A 234 12.94 11.77 -7.44
C ARG A 234 12.06 13.02 -7.40
N LEU A 235 12.58 14.18 -7.80
CA LEU A 235 11.80 15.41 -7.86
C LEU A 235 10.66 15.30 -8.87
N GLU A 236 10.93 14.78 -10.07
CA GLU A 236 9.90 14.54 -11.09
C GLU A 236 8.82 13.56 -10.61
N ALA A 237 9.21 12.52 -9.88
CA ALA A 237 8.26 11.58 -9.28
C ALA A 237 7.42 12.20 -8.16
N GLU A 238 8.02 13.07 -7.34
CA GLU A 238 7.30 13.81 -6.29
C GLU A 238 6.29 14.79 -6.89
N ASP A 239 6.66 15.52 -7.95
CA ASP A 239 5.74 16.42 -8.66
C ASP A 239 4.58 15.66 -9.32
N ALA A 240 4.86 14.53 -9.99
CA ALA A 240 3.83 13.68 -10.58
C ALA A 240 2.89 13.09 -9.52
N LEU A 241 3.44 12.69 -8.36
CA LEU A 241 2.64 12.22 -7.23
C LEU A 241 1.72 13.33 -6.72
N LYS A 242 2.24 14.54 -6.52
CA LYS A 242 1.46 15.69 -6.05
C LYS A 242 0.32 16.03 -7.02
N LEU A 243 0.60 16.08 -8.32
CA LEU A 243 -0.42 16.29 -9.34
C LEU A 243 -1.52 15.22 -9.26
N SER A 244 -1.15 13.95 -9.08
CA SER A 244 -2.13 12.86 -8.96
C SER A 244 -3.00 12.99 -7.69
N GLN A 245 -2.43 13.48 -6.59
CA GLN A 245 -3.17 13.73 -5.35
C GLN A 245 -4.18 14.87 -5.51
N GLU A 246 -3.77 15.97 -6.13
CA GLU A 246 -4.65 17.11 -6.42
C GLU A 246 -5.83 16.70 -7.32
N GLN A 247 -5.57 15.88 -8.35
CA GLN A 247 -6.63 15.34 -9.20
C GLN A 247 -7.62 14.44 -8.45
N LEU A 248 -7.13 13.63 -7.50
CA LEU A 248 -8.01 12.79 -6.68
C LEU A 248 -8.86 13.64 -5.74
N GLN A 249 -8.28 14.65 -5.09
CA GLN A 249 -9.00 15.58 -4.22
C GLN A 249 -10.10 16.31 -4.99
N SER A 250 -9.80 16.88 -6.16
CA SER A 250 -10.81 17.53 -7.01
C SER A 250 -11.94 16.59 -7.39
N ARG A 251 -11.64 15.33 -7.73
CA ARG A 251 -12.68 14.34 -8.05
C ARG A 251 -13.54 13.95 -6.85
N ASP A 252 -12.95 13.89 -5.66
CA ASP A 252 -13.69 13.58 -4.43
C ASP A 252 -14.61 14.75 -4.06
N GLU A 253 -14.18 16.00 -4.26
CA GLU A 253 -15.01 17.20 -4.09
C GLU A 253 -16.19 17.22 -5.07
N ASP A 254 -15.95 16.93 -6.35
CA ASP A 254 -17.00 16.81 -7.37
C ASP A 254 -18.00 15.71 -7.01
N TYR A 255 -17.51 14.55 -6.56
CA TYR A 255 -18.36 13.44 -6.15
C TYR A 255 -19.22 13.80 -4.94
N ASN A 256 -18.64 14.45 -3.93
CA ASN A 256 -19.38 14.90 -2.75
C ASN A 256 -20.45 15.94 -3.11
N THR A 257 -20.15 16.83 -4.05
CA THR A 257 -21.11 17.81 -4.57
C THR A 257 -22.29 17.11 -5.25
N LEU A 258 -22.01 16.19 -6.18
CA LEU A 258 -23.05 15.41 -6.87
C LEU A 258 -23.88 14.56 -5.90
N LEU A 259 -23.26 14.00 -4.86
CA LEU A 259 -23.97 13.22 -3.84
C LEU A 259 -24.94 14.11 -3.05
N ASN A 260 -24.52 15.32 -2.67
CA ASN A 260 -25.38 16.27 -1.97
C ASN A 260 -26.56 16.72 -2.84
N GLU A 261 -26.31 17.03 -4.13
CA GLU A 261 -27.36 17.35 -5.09
C GLU A 261 -28.36 16.19 -5.27
N PHE A 262 -27.85 14.96 -5.40
CA PHE A 262 -28.68 13.77 -5.52
C PHE A 262 -29.57 13.56 -4.29
N ASN A 263 -29.02 13.76 -3.09
CA ASN A 263 -29.77 13.68 -1.83
C ASN A 263 -30.87 14.74 -1.78
N ALA A 264 -30.56 16.00 -2.15
CA ALA A 264 -31.54 17.09 -2.19
C ALA A 264 -32.68 16.82 -3.20
N ILE A 265 -32.37 16.26 -4.38
CA ILE A 265 -33.38 15.87 -5.37
C ILE A 265 -34.25 14.73 -4.83
N THR A 266 -33.65 13.75 -4.16
CA THR A 266 -34.37 12.61 -3.59
C THR A 266 -35.36 13.07 -2.52
N GLU A 267 -34.94 13.97 -1.64
CA GLU A 267 -35.81 14.57 -0.62
C GLU A 267 -36.99 15.32 -1.25
N LYS A 268 -36.73 16.20 -2.23
CA LYS A 268 -37.80 16.90 -2.96
C LYS A 268 -38.76 15.97 -3.68
N ASN A 269 -38.28 14.86 -4.24
CA ASN A 269 -39.15 13.86 -4.86
C ASN A 269 -40.07 13.20 -3.84
N HIS A 270 -39.57 12.89 -2.64
CA HIS A 270 -40.40 12.34 -1.57
C HIS A 270 -41.48 13.34 -1.10
N GLU A 271 -41.14 14.61 -0.99
CA GLU A 271 -42.11 15.68 -0.68
C GLU A 271 -43.20 15.78 -1.75
N LEU A 272 -42.82 15.82 -3.03
CA LEU A 272 -43.77 15.87 -4.15
C LEU A 272 -44.66 14.62 -4.22
N GLU A 273 -44.11 13.42 -4.00
CA GLU A 273 -44.91 12.19 -3.94
C GLU A 273 -45.94 12.24 -2.81
N HIS A 274 -45.55 12.74 -1.64
CA HIS A 274 -46.46 12.91 -0.52
C HIS A 274 -47.60 13.87 -0.86
N ASP A 275 -47.29 15.03 -1.45
CA ASP A 275 -48.29 16.02 -1.85
C ASP A 275 -49.23 15.51 -2.95
N LEU A 276 -48.69 14.78 -3.93
CA LEU A 276 -49.51 14.13 -4.97
C LEU A 276 -50.47 13.10 -4.38
N ARG A 277 -50.04 12.30 -3.41
CA ARG A 277 -50.93 11.35 -2.70
C ARG A 277 -52.05 12.10 -1.97
N LYS A 278 -51.71 13.18 -1.27
CA LYS A 278 -52.69 14.02 -0.56
C LYS A 278 -53.72 14.60 -1.53
N MET A 279 -53.27 15.16 -2.65
CA MET A 279 -54.19 15.68 -3.69
C MET A 279 -55.06 14.57 -4.30
N HIS A 280 -54.49 13.38 -4.56
CA HIS A 280 -55.25 12.25 -5.10
C HIS A 280 -56.41 11.84 -4.19
N ILE A 281 -56.18 11.80 -2.87
CA ILE A 281 -57.22 11.52 -1.88
C ILE A 281 -58.31 12.60 -1.90
N GLN A 282 -57.92 13.89 -1.93
CA GLN A 282 -58.87 15.00 -1.95
C GLN A 282 -59.74 15.01 -3.22
N VAL A 283 -59.14 14.78 -4.39
CA VAL A 283 -59.87 14.69 -5.66
C VAL A 283 -60.80 13.47 -5.66
N GLY A 284 -60.37 12.34 -5.09
CA GLY A 284 -61.24 11.17 -4.90
C GLY A 284 -62.49 11.50 -4.10
N ALA A 285 -62.33 12.10 -2.91
CA ALA A 285 -63.44 12.50 -2.06
C ALA A 285 -64.38 13.52 -2.75
N ALA A 286 -63.83 14.49 -3.48
CA ALA A 286 -64.62 15.46 -4.24
C ALA A 286 -65.42 14.80 -5.37
N ASN A 287 -64.82 13.84 -6.08
CA ASN A 287 -65.51 13.07 -7.13
C ASN A 287 -66.66 12.22 -6.57
N GLU A 288 -66.45 11.52 -5.46
CA GLU A 288 -67.50 10.76 -4.78
C GLU A 288 -68.67 11.67 -4.37
N THR A 289 -68.37 12.82 -3.80
CA THR A 289 -69.38 13.83 -3.42
C THR A 289 -70.16 14.32 -4.64
N ALA A 290 -69.46 14.66 -5.73
CA ALA A 290 -70.10 15.11 -6.97
C ALA A 290 -70.96 14.01 -7.62
N GLU A 291 -70.55 12.74 -7.53
CA GLU A 291 -71.34 11.61 -8.02
C GLU A 291 -72.64 11.44 -7.21
N MET A 292 -72.56 11.55 -5.89
CA MET A 292 -73.73 11.50 -5.00
C MET A 292 -74.72 12.64 -5.32
N GLU A 293 -74.23 13.87 -5.54
CA GLU A 293 -75.08 14.99 -5.95
C GLU A 293 -75.72 14.78 -7.34
N ARG A 294 -75.01 14.17 -8.28
CA ARG A 294 -75.58 13.83 -9.60
C ARG A 294 -76.71 12.80 -9.47
N LYS A 295 -76.49 11.74 -8.69
CA LYS A 295 -77.51 10.72 -8.41
C LYS A 295 -78.75 11.36 -7.76
N HIS A 296 -78.54 12.20 -6.76
CA HIS A 296 -79.63 12.91 -6.08
C HIS A 296 -80.42 13.83 -7.02
N ARG A 297 -79.73 14.58 -7.90
CA ARG A 297 -80.40 15.43 -8.91
C ARG A 297 -81.26 14.63 -9.88
N ILE A 298 -80.78 13.48 -10.36
CA ILE A 298 -81.54 12.60 -11.25
C ILE A 298 -82.78 12.05 -10.54
N GLU A 299 -82.65 11.66 -9.27
CA GLU A 299 -83.77 11.19 -8.45
C GLU A 299 -84.84 12.27 -8.27
N LEU A 300 -84.44 13.51 -7.96
CA LEU A 300 -85.36 14.64 -7.85
C LEU A 300 -86.06 14.94 -9.18
N GLN A 301 -85.33 14.93 -10.30
CA GLN A 301 -85.91 15.11 -11.63
C GLN A 301 -86.97 14.03 -11.93
N GLY A 302 -86.67 12.76 -11.63
CA GLY A 302 -87.62 11.66 -11.78
C GLY A 302 -88.89 11.86 -10.94
N LYS A 303 -88.75 12.27 -9.67
CA LYS A 303 -89.87 12.59 -8.78
C LYS A 303 -90.72 13.75 -9.31
N THR A 304 -90.09 14.84 -9.74
CA THR A 304 -90.79 16.01 -10.31
C THR A 304 -91.54 15.64 -11.59
N GLN A 305 -90.93 14.84 -12.48
CA GLN A 305 -91.59 14.37 -13.69
C GLN A 305 -92.80 13.49 -13.37
N ALA A 306 -92.68 12.56 -12.42
CA ALA A 306 -93.79 11.73 -11.97
C ALA A 306 -94.95 12.55 -11.38
N LEU A 307 -94.64 13.55 -10.55
CA LEU A 307 -95.66 14.48 -10.01
C LEU A 307 -96.33 15.30 -11.11
N GLY A 308 -95.56 15.79 -12.09
CA GLY A 308 -96.12 16.52 -13.24
C GLY A 308 -97.05 15.66 -14.09
N MET A 309 -96.70 14.39 -14.31
CA MET A 309 -97.58 13.43 -14.98
C MET A 309 -98.85 13.16 -14.17
N ALA A 310 -98.73 12.95 -12.86
CA ALA A 310 -99.88 12.71 -11.98
C ALA A 310 -100.85 13.91 -11.97
N LEU A 311 -100.34 15.14 -11.86
CA LEU A 311 -101.14 16.37 -11.95
C LEU A 311 -101.87 16.49 -13.29
N LYS A 312 -101.22 16.11 -14.40
CA LYS A 312 -101.83 16.14 -15.73
C LYS A 312 -102.95 15.11 -15.93
N VAL A 313 -103.00 14.06 -15.11
CA VAL A 313 -104.09 13.05 -15.15
C VAL A 313 -105.30 13.49 -14.33
N VAL A 314 -105.09 14.34 -13.31
CA VAL A 314 -106.15 14.81 -12.41
C VAL A 314 -106.87 16.06 -12.94
N LEU A 315 -106.20 16.87 -13.77
CA LEU A 315 -106.74 18.04 -14.46
C LEU A 315 -107.28 17.68 -15.85
#